data_AF-A0A6G0VUG9-F1
#
_entry.id   AF-A0A6G0VUG9-F1
#
_cell.length_a   1.000
_cell.length_b   1.000
_cell.length_c   1.000
_cell.angle_alpha   90.00
_cell.angle_beta   90.00
_cell.angle_gamma   90.00
#
_symmetry.space_group_name_H-M   'P 1'
#
loop_
_entity.id
_entity.type
_entity.pdbx_description
1 polymer ?
#
loop_
_entity_poly.entity_id
_entity_poly.type
_entity_poly.pdbx_seq_one_letter_code
_entity_poly.pdbx_strand_id
1 'polypeptide(L)'
;MVKLVRNTLADKQKKKEGLKAATKLTKKHIYFFNEKINVRLATQVLSSSVKEINEEETILEHAIKMYNTKKIHNLFLTRKIEGFYNILIEKHLFKDEQKFREFFRLSYDQFNYVLNIIEDDIKTNPSNRVRQPITPAEKLSITLR
;
A
#
# COMPACT_ATOMS: atom_id res chain seq x y z
N MET A 1 14.96 63.21 23.15
CA MET A 1 14.05 62.07 22.90
C MET A 1 13.90 61.76 21.40
N VAL A 2 14.89 61.16 20.73
CA VAL A 2 14.72 60.75 19.30
C VAL A 2 15.22 59.32 19.01
N LYS A 3 15.85 58.64 20.00
CA LYS A 3 16.45 57.31 19.82
C LYS A 3 15.52 56.11 20.06
N LEU A 4 14.30 56.29 20.59
CA LEU A 4 13.39 55.19 20.95
C LEU A 4 12.24 54.94 19.94
N VAL A 5 11.99 55.86 19.00
CA VAL A 5 10.88 55.74 18.03
C VAL A 5 11.33 55.09 16.70
N ARG A 6 12.63 55.02 16.41
CA ARG A 6 13.14 54.49 15.14
C ARG A 6 13.12 52.95 15.04
N ASN A 7 13.14 52.24 16.17
CA ASN A 7 13.25 50.78 16.14
C ASN A 7 11.92 50.07 15.86
N THR A 8 10.77 50.68 16.16
CA THR A 8 9.45 50.08 15.91
C THR A 8 8.97 50.23 14.46
N LEU A 9 9.55 51.16 13.69
CA LEU A 9 9.24 51.37 12.27
C LEU A 9 10.03 50.40 11.35
N ALA A 10 11.26 50.04 11.73
CA ALA A 10 12.09 49.10 10.98
C ALA A 10 11.50 47.67 10.98
N ASP A 11 10.91 47.24 12.10
CA ASP A 11 10.34 45.89 12.22
C ASP A 11 8.98 45.74 11.52
N LYS A 12 8.25 46.85 11.31
CA LYS A 12 7.02 46.86 10.49
C LYS A 12 7.29 46.90 8.99
N GLN A 13 8.43 47.43 8.54
CA GLN A 13 8.82 47.43 7.12
C GLN A 13 9.31 46.06 6.65
N LYS A 14 10.14 45.36 7.44
CA LYS A 14 10.63 44.02 7.09
C LYS A 14 9.51 42.98 6.91
N LYS A 15 8.42 43.10 7.68
CA LYS A 15 7.25 42.20 7.56
C LYS A 15 6.38 42.47 6.31
N LYS A 16 6.46 43.66 5.72
CA LYS A 16 5.87 44.00 4.41
C LYS A 16 6.80 43.61 3.25
N GLU A 17 8.11 43.65 3.45
CA GLU A 17 9.10 43.29 2.43
C GLU A 17 9.25 41.76 2.24
N GLY A 18 8.93 40.97 3.28
CA GLY A 18 8.94 39.50 3.23
C GLY A 18 7.69 38.83 2.64
N LEU A 19 6.58 39.54 2.46
CA LEU A 19 5.39 39.07 1.73
C LEU A 19 5.08 40.09 0.62
N LYS A 20 5.43 39.90 -0.65
CA LYS A 20 5.73 38.69 -1.40
C LYS A 20 6.83 39.05 -2.38
N ALA A 21 7.97 38.38 -2.23
CA ALA A 21 9.08 38.47 -3.14
C ALA A 21 8.60 38.45 -4.61
N ALA A 22 8.86 39.58 -5.25
CA ALA A 22 8.87 39.82 -6.69
C ALA A 22 8.68 38.60 -7.60
N THR A 23 7.58 38.61 -8.35
CA THR A 23 7.67 38.43 -9.81
C THR A 23 7.16 39.71 -10.46
N LYS A 24 7.96 40.77 -10.30
CA LYS A 24 7.79 42.02 -11.05
C LYS A 24 8.10 41.70 -12.52
N LEU A 25 7.12 41.21 -13.27
CA LEU A 25 7.19 41.14 -14.74
C LEU A 25 7.35 42.56 -15.26
N THR A 26 8.60 42.97 -15.47
CA THR A 26 8.92 44.25 -16.09
C THR A 26 8.69 44.11 -17.60
N LYS A 27 8.54 45.22 -18.32
CA LYS A 27 8.44 45.17 -19.80
C LYS A 27 9.61 44.41 -20.43
N LYS A 28 10.79 44.36 -19.77
CA LYS A 28 11.93 43.53 -20.18
C LYS A 28 11.70 42.02 -20.07
N HIS A 29 10.88 41.55 -19.13
CA HIS A 29 10.51 40.13 -19.01
C HIS A 29 9.51 39.68 -20.11
N ILE A 30 8.85 40.62 -20.80
CA ILE A 30 8.02 40.36 -21.99
C ILE A 30 8.88 40.39 -23.27
N TYR A 31 10.04 41.06 -23.22
CA TYR A 31 10.97 41.25 -24.34
C TYR A 31 12.32 40.59 -24.03
N PHE A 32 12.35 39.26 -24.00
CA PHE A 32 13.61 38.53 -24.11
C PHE A 32 13.89 38.36 -25.62
N PHE A 33 14.90 39.07 -26.15
CA PHE A 33 15.37 39.00 -27.55
C PHE A 33 14.40 39.47 -28.66
N ASN A 34 13.75 40.63 -28.50
CA ASN A 34 13.11 41.39 -29.59
C ASN A 34 12.01 40.72 -30.44
N GLU A 35 11.61 39.49 -30.14
CA GLU A 35 10.41 38.89 -30.71
C GLU A 35 9.27 38.94 -29.68
N LYS A 36 8.14 39.54 -30.07
CA LYS A 36 6.91 39.57 -29.27
C LYS A 36 6.57 38.13 -28.87
N ILE A 37 6.66 37.79 -27.58
CA ILE A 37 6.36 36.44 -27.09
C ILE A 37 4.97 36.04 -27.57
N ASN A 38 4.92 34.97 -28.37
CA ASN A 38 3.66 34.41 -28.82
C ASN A 38 2.99 33.73 -27.62
N VAL A 39 2.19 34.51 -26.89
CA VAL A 39 1.50 34.08 -25.66
C VAL A 39 0.72 32.79 -25.90
N ARG A 40 0.13 32.62 -27.09
CA ARG A 40 -0.57 31.39 -27.47
C ARG A 40 0.36 30.18 -27.45
N LEU A 41 1.57 30.32 -28.01
CA LEU A 41 2.56 29.25 -28.05
C LEU A 41 3.09 28.94 -26.65
N ALA A 42 3.36 29.97 -25.84
CA ALA A 42 3.78 29.78 -24.45
C ALA A 42 2.71 29.06 -23.62
N THR A 43 1.44 29.41 -23.78
CA THR A 43 0.33 28.73 -23.10
C THR A 43 0.16 27.29 -23.59
N GLN A 44 0.35 27.02 -24.89
CA GLN A 44 0.29 25.67 -25.43
C GLN A 44 1.40 24.77 -24.87
N VAL A 45 2.65 25.28 -24.85
CA VAL A 45 3.81 24.55 -24.29
C VAL A 45 3.62 24.29 -22.79
N LEU A 46 3.13 25.28 -22.04
CA LEU A 46 2.82 25.07 -20.62
C LEU A 46 1.69 24.05 -20.44
N SER A 47 0.64 24.09 -21.26
CA SER A 47 -0.45 23.13 -21.18
C SER A 47 -0.01 21.71 -21.53
N SER A 48 0.90 21.51 -22.48
CA SER A 48 1.44 20.18 -22.78
C SER A 48 2.31 19.67 -21.64
N SER A 49 3.22 20.49 -21.11
CA SER A 49 4.06 20.08 -19.97
C SER A 49 3.24 19.79 -18.71
N VAL A 50 2.17 20.55 -18.44
CA VAL A 50 1.26 20.26 -17.31
C VAL A 50 0.48 18.95 -17.53
N LYS A 51 0.08 18.64 -18.76
CA LYS A 51 -0.56 17.36 -19.08
C LYS A 51 0.39 16.19 -18.89
N GLU A 52 1.62 16.29 -19.38
CA GLU A 52 2.66 15.28 -19.20
C GLU A 52 2.95 15.01 -17.72
N ILE A 53 3.11 16.06 -16.91
CA ILE A 53 3.29 15.94 -15.45
C ILE A 53 2.11 15.23 -14.81
N ASN A 54 0.88 15.61 -15.15
CA ASN A 54 -0.32 14.96 -14.60
C ASN A 54 -0.41 13.49 -15.02
N GLU A 55 -0.09 13.16 -16.27
CA GLU A 55 -0.06 11.79 -16.76
C GLU A 55 0.99 10.96 -16.02
N GLU A 56 2.21 11.48 -15.85
CA GLU A 56 3.26 10.84 -15.04
C GLU A 56 2.84 10.64 -13.57
N GLU A 57 2.19 11.63 -12.97
CA GLU A 57 1.68 11.57 -11.60
C GLU A 57 0.57 10.50 -11.46
N THR A 58 -0.35 10.41 -12.43
CA THR A 58 -1.37 9.35 -12.47
C THR A 58 -0.80 7.94 -12.68
N ILE A 59 0.27 7.82 -13.47
CA ILE A 59 1.00 6.56 -13.68
C ILE A 59 1.71 6.15 -12.38
N LEU A 60 2.34 7.10 -11.70
CA LEU A 60 3.02 6.88 -10.43
C LEU A 60 2.03 6.48 -9.33
N GLU A 61 0.88 7.15 -9.23
CA GLU A 61 -0.20 6.76 -8.32
C GLU A 61 -0.72 5.35 -8.61
N HIS A 62 -0.93 4.99 -9.87
CA HIS A 62 -1.29 3.62 -10.27
C HIS A 62 -0.22 2.60 -9.91
N ALA A 63 1.06 2.93 -10.12
CA ALA A 63 2.18 2.05 -9.78
C ALA A 63 2.30 1.84 -8.26
N ILE A 64 2.15 2.90 -7.46
CA ILE A 64 2.13 2.85 -5.99
C ILE A 64 0.94 2.03 -5.49
N LYS A 65 -0.25 2.24 -6.07
CA LYS A 65 -1.46 1.46 -5.76
C LYS A 65 -1.27 -0.03 -6.09
N MET A 66 -0.72 -0.35 -7.27
CA MET A 66 -0.38 -1.73 -7.66
C MET A 66 0.63 -2.36 -6.71
N TYR A 67 1.67 -1.62 -6.31
CA TYR A 67 2.68 -2.09 -5.37
C TYR A 67 2.06 -2.41 -4.00
N ASN A 68 1.21 -1.51 -3.49
CA ASN A 68 0.54 -1.68 -2.20
C ASN A 68 -0.50 -2.82 -2.21
N THR A 69 -1.19 -3.07 -3.33
CA THR A 69 -2.13 -4.20 -3.45
C THR A 69 -1.49 -5.60 -3.46
N LYS A 70 -0.16 -5.68 -3.65
CA LYS A 70 0.58 -6.97 -3.64
C LYS A 70 0.98 -7.44 -2.25
N LYS A 71 0.77 -6.64 -1.20
CA LYS A 71 1.21 -7.01 0.14
C LYS A 71 0.36 -8.17 0.68
N ILE A 72 1.02 -9.29 0.93
CA ILE A 72 0.42 -10.45 1.61
C ILE A 72 0.08 -10.02 3.03
N HIS A 73 -1.13 -10.34 3.48
CA HIS A 73 -1.54 -10.02 4.85
C HIS A 73 -0.70 -10.83 5.86
N ASN A 74 -0.27 -10.20 6.96
CA ASN A 74 0.60 -10.84 7.96
C ASN A 74 0.04 -12.16 8.49
N LEU A 75 -1.27 -12.27 8.64
CA LEU A 75 -1.97 -13.51 9.03
C LEU A 75 -1.52 -14.73 8.21
N PHE A 76 -1.31 -14.60 6.90
CA PHE A 76 -0.87 -15.73 6.07
C PHE A 76 0.62 -16.06 6.24
N LEU A 77 1.41 -15.09 6.71
CA LEU A 77 2.83 -15.27 7.01
C LEU A 77 3.03 -15.95 8.37
N THR A 78 2.24 -15.55 9.37
CA THR A 78 2.35 -16.03 10.76
C THR A 78 1.57 -17.32 11.02
N ARG A 79 0.60 -17.68 10.16
CA ARG A 79 -0.26 -18.87 10.29
C ARG A 79 0.49 -20.16 10.59
N LYS A 80 1.67 -20.38 10.02
CA LYS A 80 2.44 -21.62 10.26
C LYS A 80 2.90 -21.74 11.72
N ILE A 81 3.07 -20.61 12.41
CA ILE A 81 3.58 -20.54 13.79
C ILE A 81 2.41 -20.42 14.77
N GLU A 82 1.49 -19.50 14.51
CA GLU A 82 0.38 -19.17 15.43
C GLU A 82 -0.95 -19.82 15.06
N GLY A 83 -1.02 -20.50 13.92
CA GLY A 83 -2.26 -21.02 13.37
C GLY A 83 -2.85 -22.13 14.23
N PHE A 84 -4.18 -22.07 14.35
CA PHE A 84 -4.98 -23.04 15.07
C PHE A 84 -4.64 -24.49 14.72
N TYR A 85 -4.48 -24.78 13.43
CA TYR A 85 -4.15 -26.13 12.97
C TYR A 85 -2.80 -26.62 13.49
N ASN A 86 -1.73 -25.86 13.27
CA ASN A 86 -0.39 -26.25 13.69
C ASN A 86 -0.26 -26.36 15.21
N ILE A 87 -0.98 -25.52 15.97
CA ILE A 87 -0.94 -25.57 17.42
C ILE A 87 -1.81 -26.69 17.95
N LEU A 88 -3.13 -26.66 17.73
CA LEU A 88 -4.03 -27.61 18.39
C LEU A 88 -4.05 -28.96 17.69
N ILE A 89 -4.29 -28.97 16.39
CA ILE A 89 -4.54 -30.20 15.64
C ILE A 89 -3.24 -31.00 15.51
N GLU A 90 -2.21 -30.38 14.94
CA GLU A 90 -0.94 -31.05 14.61
C GLU A 90 -0.12 -31.42 15.85
N LYS A 91 0.02 -30.52 16.84
CA LYS A 91 0.89 -30.78 18.01
C LYS A 91 0.21 -31.53 19.15
N HIS A 92 -1.10 -31.38 19.32
CA HIS A 92 -1.81 -31.95 20.48
C HIS A 92 -2.76 -33.08 20.06
N LEU A 93 -3.74 -32.81 19.19
CA LEU A 93 -4.80 -33.78 18.91
C LEU A 93 -4.30 -35.01 18.15
N PHE A 94 -3.34 -34.88 17.22
CA PHE A 94 -2.77 -36.06 16.56
C PHE A 94 -1.96 -36.99 17.48
N LYS A 95 -1.67 -36.58 18.71
CA LYS A 95 -1.01 -37.44 19.72
C LYS A 95 -2.00 -38.16 20.63
N ASP A 96 -3.25 -37.71 20.65
CA ASP A 96 -4.29 -38.19 21.55
C ASP A 96 -5.56 -38.50 20.74
N GLU A 97 -5.69 -39.76 20.33
CA GLU A 97 -6.83 -40.26 19.54
C GLU A 97 -8.17 -40.05 20.26
N GLN A 98 -8.20 -40.11 21.60
CA GLN A 98 -9.44 -39.88 22.34
C GLN A 98 -9.87 -38.42 22.21
N LYS A 99 -8.94 -37.48 22.43
CA LYS A 99 -9.21 -36.05 22.27
C LYS A 99 -9.49 -35.69 20.82
N PHE A 100 -8.82 -36.33 19.87
CA PHE A 100 -9.08 -36.17 18.45
C PHE A 100 -10.52 -36.55 18.09
N ARG A 101 -10.98 -37.72 18.56
CA ARG A 101 -12.37 -38.18 18.38
C ARG A 101 -13.38 -37.30 19.08
N GLU A 102 -13.11 -36.84 20.29
CA GLU A 102 -14.00 -35.90 20.99
C GLU A 102 -14.13 -34.58 20.22
N PHE A 103 -13.03 -34.13 19.60
CA PHE A 103 -12.97 -32.86 18.89
C PHE A 103 -13.64 -32.92 17.51
N PHE A 104 -13.30 -33.91 16.67
CA PHE A 104 -13.81 -34.03 15.30
C PHE A 104 -15.02 -34.95 15.15
N ARG A 105 -15.37 -35.71 16.20
CA ARG A 105 -16.37 -36.80 16.14
C ARG A 105 -16.03 -37.89 15.11
N LEU A 106 -14.74 -38.01 14.78
CA LEU A 106 -14.18 -38.94 13.79
C LEU A 106 -12.85 -39.49 14.33
N SER A 107 -12.53 -40.73 13.94
CA SER A 107 -11.19 -41.28 14.18
C SER A 107 -10.14 -40.67 13.26
N TYR A 108 -8.86 -40.83 13.60
CA TYR A 108 -7.77 -40.45 12.71
C TYR A 108 -7.89 -41.14 11.33
N ASP A 109 -8.21 -42.43 11.31
CA ASP A 109 -8.38 -43.19 10.05
C ASP A 109 -9.55 -42.65 9.22
N GLN A 110 -10.67 -42.33 9.85
CA GLN A 110 -11.84 -41.76 9.17
C GLN A 110 -11.53 -40.37 8.61
N PHE A 111 -10.84 -39.54 9.39
CA PHE A 111 -10.40 -38.23 8.95
C PHE A 111 -9.50 -38.34 7.72
N ASN A 112 -8.49 -39.22 7.75
CA ASN A 112 -7.57 -39.42 6.63
C ASN A 112 -8.25 -40.06 5.43
N TYR A 113 -9.20 -40.96 5.64
CA TYR A 113 -10.00 -41.54 4.57
C TYR A 113 -10.78 -40.46 3.82
N VAL A 114 -11.48 -39.60 4.55
CA VAL A 114 -12.20 -38.46 3.96
C VAL A 114 -11.23 -37.52 3.26
N LEU A 115 -10.13 -37.16 3.92
CA LEU A 115 -9.10 -36.29 3.35
C LEU A 115 -8.58 -36.83 2.02
N ASN A 116 -8.23 -38.12 1.96
CA ASN A 116 -7.67 -38.75 0.77
C ASN A 116 -8.65 -38.77 -0.42
N ILE A 117 -9.96 -38.81 -0.16
CA ILE A 117 -10.97 -38.75 -1.23
C ILE A 117 -11.07 -37.35 -1.83
N ILE A 118 -11.02 -36.31 -1.00
CA ILE A 118 -11.29 -34.94 -1.41
C ILE A 118 -10.02 -34.10 -1.61
N GLU A 119 -8.83 -34.66 -1.33
CA GLU A 119 -7.58 -33.91 -1.23
C GLU A 119 -7.33 -33.10 -2.50
N ASP A 120 -7.44 -33.75 -3.66
CA ASP A 120 -7.18 -33.12 -4.96
C ASP A 120 -8.19 -32.03 -5.29
N ASP A 121 -9.45 -32.18 -4.89
CA ASP A 121 -10.51 -31.20 -5.13
C ASP A 121 -10.34 -29.93 -4.29
N ILE A 122 -9.86 -30.08 -3.05
CA ILE A 122 -9.70 -28.96 -2.13
C ILE A 122 -8.28 -28.40 -2.11
N LYS A 123 -7.34 -29.01 -2.83
CA LYS A 123 -5.96 -28.55 -2.93
C LYS A 123 -5.87 -27.18 -3.57
N THR A 124 -4.90 -26.40 -3.14
CA THR A 124 -4.59 -25.12 -3.77
C THR A 124 -3.11 -25.08 -4.06
N ASN A 125 -2.78 -24.80 -5.31
CA ASN A 125 -1.40 -24.71 -5.75
C ASN A 125 -0.77 -23.40 -5.25
N PRO A 126 0.51 -23.44 -4.84
CA PRO A 126 1.25 -22.24 -4.53
C PRO A 126 1.26 -21.24 -5.67
N SER A 127 1.28 -19.95 -5.34
CA SER A 127 1.40 -18.86 -6.31
C SER A 127 2.41 -17.82 -5.85
N ASN A 128 2.79 -16.90 -6.74
CA ASN A 128 3.68 -15.78 -6.38
C ASN A 128 3.15 -14.94 -5.21
N ARG A 129 1.81 -14.84 -5.09
CA ARG A 129 1.14 -14.10 -4.01
C ARG A 129 0.98 -14.93 -2.75
N VAL A 130 0.76 -16.24 -2.86
CA VAL A 130 0.61 -17.12 -1.68
C VAL A 130 1.52 -18.31 -1.89
N ARG A 131 2.74 -18.20 -1.35
CA ARG A 131 3.76 -19.26 -1.46
C ARG A 131 3.40 -20.52 -0.68
N GLN A 132 2.63 -20.37 0.39
CA GLN A 132 2.19 -21.46 1.25
C GLN A 132 0.67 -21.38 1.41
N PRO A 133 -0.09 -21.96 0.48
CA PRO A 133 -1.54 -22.02 0.59
C PRO A 133 -1.96 -22.86 1.80
N ILE A 134 -3.21 -22.67 2.24
CA ILE A 134 -3.81 -23.50 3.30
C ILE A 134 -3.92 -24.93 2.76
N THR A 135 -3.43 -25.89 3.54
CA THR A 135 -3.37 -27.30 3.13
C THR A 135 -4.76 -27.93 3.12
N PRO A 136 -4.98 -29.00 2.33
CA PRO A 136 -6.23 -29.76 2.36
C PRO A 136 -6.65 -30.19 3.77
N ALA A 137 -5.71 -30.72 4.56
CA ALA A 137 -5.96 -31.15 5.94
C ALA A 137 -6.39 -29.99 6.84
N GLU A 138 -5.77 -28.82 6.69
CA GLU A 138 -6.15 -27.61 7.42
C GLU A 138 -7.56 -27.16 7.05
N LYS A 139 -7.89 -27.13 5.76
CA LYS A 139 -9.24 -26.77 5.29
C LYS A 139 -10.28 -27.72 5.87
N LEU A 140 -10.03 -29.03 5.76
CA LEU A 140 -10.91 -30.06 6.31
C LEU A 140 -11.09 -29.89 7.82
N SER A 141 -10.00 -29.62 8.55
CA SER A 141 -10.05 -29.43 10.00
C SER A 141 -10.90 -28.23 10.43
N ILE A 142 -10.87 -27.14 9.66
CA ILE A 142 -11.68 -25.95 9.92
C ILE A 142 -13.14 -26.22 9.56
N THR A 143 -13.40 -26.94 8.47
CA THR A 143 -14.77 -27.26 8.02
C THR A 143 -15.49 -28.20 8.98
N LEU A 144 -14.79 -29.15 9.60
CA LEU A 144 -15.38 -30.13 10.51
C LEU A 144 -15.61 -29.59 11.94
N ARG A 145 -15.18 -28.35 12.24
CA ARG A 145 -15.20 -27.82 13.60
C ARG A 145 -16.20 -26.69 13.82
#